data_AF-U3BG39-F1
#
_entry.id   AF-U3BG39-F1
#
_cell.length_a   1.000
_cell.length_b   1.000
_cell.length_c   1.000
_cell.angle_alpha   90.00
_cell.angle_beta   90.00
_cell.angle_gamma   90.00
#
_symmetry.space_group_name_H-M   'P 1'
#
loop_
_entity.id
_entity.type
_entity.pdbx_description
1 polymer ?
#
loop_
_entity_poly.entity_id
_entity_poly.type
_entity_poly.pdbx_seq_one_letter_code
_entity_poly.pdbx_strand_id
1 'polypeptide(L)'
;MKKTLFTLCALFSSTAAFAQQPQACSADTSAMSPSAKQNYTQCCESDNGEACYMHAWRDLEARGKKDQATLYYQRSCDAGYASGCRTAGQTAQVQEEKDAWFNKGCDLKDLDSCLEVDRLPN
;
A
#
# COMPACT_ATOMS: atom_id res chain seq x y z
N MET A 1 13.83 63.15 -22.53
CA MET A 1 14.13 62.52 -21.22
C MET A 1 12.91 61.72 -20.78
N LYS A 2 13.09 60.47 -20.31
CA LYS A 2 12.10 59.46 -19.82
C LYS A 2 11.17 58.89 -20.92
N LYS A 3 11.21 57.64 -21.43
CA LYS A 3 11.57 56.27 -21.00
C LYS A 3 10.81 55.74 -19.78
N THR A 4 9.63 55.13 -20.00
CA THR A 4 9.07 53.93 -19.31
C THR A 4 7.68 53.64 -19.92
N LEU A 5 7.56 52.75 -20.92
CA LEU A 5 7.40 51.29 -20.86
C LEU A 5 6.06 50.85 -20.24
N PHE A 6 5.12 50.51 -21.13
CA PHE A 6 3.89 49.76 -20.87
C PHE A 6 4.23 48.39 -20.26
N THR A 7 3.98 48.19 -18.98
CA THR A 7 3.83 46.84 -18.41
C THR A 7 2.98 46.95 -17.16
N LEU A 8 1.81 46.30 -17.17
CA LEU A 8 1.21 45.55 -16.05
C LEU A 8 -0.27 45.26 -16.37
N CYS A 9 -0.46 44.37 -17.36
CA CYS A 9 -1.67 43.57 -17.45
C CYS A 9 -1.44 42.37 -16.54
N ALA A 10 -1.87 42.46 -15.27
CA ALA A 10 -1.83 41.34 -14.32
C ALA A 10 -2.92 41.53 -13.27
N LEU A 11 -4.18 41.37 -13.68
CA LEU A 11 -5.31 41.24 -12.78
C LEU A 11 -6.14 40.04 -13.23
N PHE A 12 -6.13 39.01 -12.38
CA PHE A 12 -7.09 37.90 -12.30
C PHE A 12 -7.17 36.92 -13.49
N SER A 13 -6.17 36.04 -13.60
CA SER A 13 -6.42 34.68 -14.12
C SER A 13 -5.29 33.74 -13.73
N SER A 14 -5.16 33.51 -12.43
CA SER A 14 -4.49 32.31 -11.95
C SER A 14 -5.46 31.62 -11.01
N THR A 15 -6.41 30.87 -11.58
CA THR A 15 -6.82 29.64 -10.93
C THR A 15 -5.53 28.83 -10.79
N ALA A 16 -4.82 29.03 -9.69
CA ALA A 16 -3.89 28.03 -9.21
C ALA A 16 -4.75 26.79 -9.07
N ALA A 17 -4.67 25.91 -10.07
CA ALA A 17 -5.03 24.53 -9.88
C ALA A 17 -4.27 24.15 -8.61
N PHE A 18 -5.00 23.91 -7.52
CA PHE A 18 -4.46 23.10 -6.44
C PHE A 18 -4.11 21.78 -7.12
N ALA A 19 -2.88 21.69 -7.63
CA ALA A 19 -2.25 20.44 -7.93
C ALA A 19 -2.23 19.76 -6.56
N GLN A 20 -3.23 18.94 -6.31
CA GLN A 20 -3.21 17.97 -5.22
C GLN A 20 -1.83 17.34 -5.34
N GLN A 21 -1.00 17.52 -4.31
CA GLN A 21 0.35 16.96 -4.30
C GLN A 21 0.22 15.50 -4.74
N PRO A 22 1.06 15.02 -5.69
CA PRO A 22 1.01 13.63 -6.10
C PRO A 22 1.06 12.80 -4.83
N GLN A 23 -0.04 12.10 -4.58
CA GLN A 23 -0.30 11.45 -3.32
C GLN A 23 0.78 10.38 -3.18
N ALA A 24 1.82 10.69 -2.41
CA ALA A 24 2.98 9.83 -2.32
C ALA A 24 2.55 8.58 -1.58
N CYS A 25 2.24 7.51 -2.32
CA CYS A 25 1.95 6.19 -1.80
C CYS A 25 3.22 5.49 -1.27
N SER A 26 4.14 6.26 -0.69
CA SER A 26 5.22 5.73 0.12
C SER A 26 4.67 5.49 1.52
N ALA A 27 4.70 4.24 1.98
CA ALA A 27 4.46 3.93 3.39
C ALA A 27 5.68 4.42 4.19
N ASP A 28 5.78 5.72 4.42
CA ASP A 28 6.75 6.23 5.37
C ASP A 28 6.30 5.79 6.78
N THR A 29 6.79 4.62 7.17
CA THR A 29 6.50 3.95 8.44
C THR A 29 6.93 4.77 9.66
N SER A 30 7.69 5.85 9.48
CA SER A 30 8.18 6.72 10.54
C SER A 30 7.11 7.62 11.17
N ALA A 31 5.94 7.77 10.55
CA ALA A 31 4.87 8.62 11.06
C ALA A 31 3.53 7.87 11.18
N MET A 32 3.22 7.36 12.38
CA MET A 32 1.86 6.96 12.76
C MET A 32 0.94 8.19 12.97
N SER A 33 0.82 9.04 11.96
CA SER A 33 -0.17 10.12 11.96
C SER A 33 -1.54 9.58 11.49
N PRO A 34 -2.68 10.17 11.91
CA PRO A 34 -3.99 9.86 11.32
C PRO A 34 -3.99 9.96 9.79
N SER A 35 -3.20 10.88 9.23
CA SER A 35 -2.99 11.03 7.79
C SER A 35 -2.37 9.78 7.15
N ALA A 36 -1.47 9.08 7.84
CA ALA A 36 -0.89 7.83 7.34
C ALA A 36 -1.95 6.72 7.21
N LYS A 37 -2.91 6.63 8.15
CA LYS A 37 -4.03 5.67 8.06
C LYS A 37 -4.94 5.95 6.88
N GLN A 38 -5.30 7.22 6.66
CA GLN A 38 -6.18 7.62 5.57
C GLN A 38 -5.52 7.39 4.19
N ASN A 39 -4.19 7.54 4.12
CA ASN A 39 -3.43 7.27 2.90
C ASN A 39 -3.39 5.78 2.51
N TYR A 40 -3.40 4.84 3.48
CA TYR A 40 -3.29 3.41 3.17
C TYR A 40 -4.48 2.89 2.34
N THR A 41 -5.70 3.29 2.66
CA THR A 41 -6.89 2.81 1.94
C THR A 41 -6.87 3.25 0.48
N GLN A 42 -6.63 4.53 0.23
CA GLN A 42 -6.62 5.07 -1.14
C GLN A 42 -5.45 4.54 -1.97
N CYS A 43 -4.27 4.39 -1.36
CA CYS A 43 -3.13 3.79 -2.05
C CYS A 43 -3.37 2.29 -2.30
N CYS A 44 -4.02 1.58 -1.39
CA CYS A 44 -4.44 0.20 -1.61
C CYS A 44 -5.44 0.08 -2.76
N GLU A 45 -6.38 1.02 -2.90
CA GLU A 45 -7.29 1.09 -4.05
C GLU A 45 -6.56 1.23 -5.39
N SER A 46 -5.35 1.78 -5.38
CA SER A 46 -4.45 1.89 -6.54
C SER A 46 -3.47 0.72 -6.66
N ASP A 47 -3.81 -0.44 -6.08
CA ASP A 47 -3.02 -1.68 -6.06
C ASP A 47 -1.60 -1.54 -5.51
N ASN A 48 -1.39 -0.60 -4.58
CA ASN A 48 -0.16 -0.58 -3.79
C ASN A 48 -0.23 -1.66 -2.70
N GLY A 49 0.52 -2.75 -2.90
CA GLY A 49 0.50 -3.90 -2.01
C GLY A 49 0.96 -3.60 -0.57
N GLU A 50 1.96 -2.74 -0.40
CA GLU A 50 2.41 -2.31 0.93
C GLU A 50 1.31 -1.51 1.66
N ALA A 51 0.63 -0.60 0.96
CA ALA A 51 -0.49 0.15 1.52
C ALA A 51 -1.66 -0.76 1.91
N CYS A 52 -1.97 -1.77 1.11
CA CYS A 52 -2.98 -2.78 1.47
C CYS A 52 -2.60 -3.54 2.75
N TYR A 53 -1.34 -3.96 2.87
CA TYR A 53 -0.83 -4.62 4.07
C TYR A 53 -0.96 -3.71 5.30
N MET A 54 -0.55 -2.45 5.17
CA MET A 54 -0.62 -1.49 6.26
C MET A 54 -2.05 -1.15 6.66
N HIS A 55 -2.99 -1.10 5.70
CA HIS A 55 -4.42 -0.96 6.01
C HIS A 55 -4.95 -2.15 6.82
N ALA A 56 -4.62 -3.38 6.40
CA ALA A 56 -5.00 -4.59 7.13
C ALA A 56 -4.47 -4.58 8.56
N TRP A 57 -3.16 -4.39 8.72
CA TRP A 57 -2.47 -4.51 10.01
C TRP A 57 -2.74 -3.33 10.96
N ARG A 58 -2.62 -2.10 10.46
CA ARG A 58 -2.66 -0.89 11.33
C ARG A 58 -4.06 -0.34 11.53
N ASP A 59 -5.02 -0.73 10.71
CA ASP A 59 -6.38 -0.22 10.80
C ASP A 59 -7.40 -1.32 11.11
N LEU A 60 -7.51 -2.33 10.25
CA LEU A 60 -8.56 -3.35 10.40
C LEU A 60 -8.32 -4.25 11.62
N GLU A 61 -7.12 -4.78 11.80
CA GLU A 61 -6.77 -5.58 12.98
C GLU A 61 -6.86 -4.77 14.28
N ALA A 62 -6.38 -3.53 14.27
CA ALA A 62 -6.44 -2.64 15.43
C ALA A 62 -7.89 -2.36 15.90
N ARG A 63 -8.87 -2.48 14.98
CA ARG A 63 -10.31 -2.37 15.26
C ARG A 63 -10.97 -3.73 15.50
N GLY A 64 -10.21 -4.82 15.58
CA GLY A 64 -10.71 -6.18 15.78
C GLY A 64 -11.36 -6.82 14.54
N LYS A 65 -11.21 -6.23 13.35
CA LYS A 65 -11.86 -6.69 12.11
C LYS A 65 -11.00 -7.69 11.34
N LYS A 66 -10.69 -8.83 11.96
CA LYS A 66 -9.75 -9.83 11.42
C LYS A 66 -10.14 -10.40 10.07
N ASP A 67 -11.42 -10.68 9.85
CA ASP A 67 -11.91 -11.24 8.58
C ASP A 67 -11.70 -10.24 7.44
N GLN A 68 -11.95 -8.94 7.69
CA GLN A 68 -11.67 -7.89 6.72
C GLN A 68 -10.17 -7.74 6.50
N ALA A 69 -9.35 -7.76 7.56
CA ALA A 69 -7.90 -7.68 7.43
C ALA A 69 -7.35 -8.80 6.52
N THR A 70 -7.88 -10.02 6.65
CA THR A 70 -7.49 -11.17 5.81
C THR A 70 -7.68 -10.88 4.32
N LEU A 71 -8.82 -10.30 3.93
CA LEU A 71 -9.09 -9.93 2.53
C LEU A 71 -8.06 -8.91 2.01
N TYR A 72 -7.61 -7.98 2.85
CA TYR A 72 -6.61 -6.98 2.47
C TYR A 72 -5.18 -7.54 2.46
N TYR A 73 -4.85 -8.56 3.26
CA TYR A 73 -3.59 -9.30 3.12
C TYR A 73 -3.53 -10.08 1.81
N GLN A 74 -4.64 -10.71 1.42
CA GLN A 74 -4.76 -11.38 0.12
C GLN A 74 -4.57 -10.38 -1.02
N ARG A 75 -5.27 -9.23 -0.98
CA ARG A 75 -5.07 -8.16 -1.97
C ARG A 75 -3.64 -7.63 -2.00
N SER A 76 -3.02 -7.47 -0.84
CA SER A 76 -1.61 -7.08 -0.72
C SER A 76 -0.68 -8.08 -1.42
N CYS A 77 -0.93 -9.38 -1.24
CA CYS A 77 -0.23 -10.45 -1.95
C CYS A 77 -0.45 -10.39 -3.47
N ASP A 78 -1.69 -10.16 -3.90
CA ASP A 78 -2.04 -10.04 -5.32
C ASP A 78 -1.35 -8.87 -6.01
N ALA A 79 -1.12 -7.79 -5.26
CA ALA A 79 -0.31 -6.64 -5.66
C ALA A 79 1.21 -6.87 -5.55
N GLY A 80 1.67 -8.10 -5.24
CA GLY A 80 3.08 -8.46 -5.22
C GLY A 80 3.84 -8.10 -3.95
N TYR A 81 3.16 -7.77 -2.85
CA TYR A 81 3.82 -7.51 -1.58
C TYR A 81 3.95 -8.80 -0.76
N ALA A 82 5.18 -9.28 -0.62
CA ALA A 82 5.45 -10.63 -0.11
C ALA A 82 4.95 -10.86 1.32
N SER A 83 4.97 -9.83 2.18
CA SER A 83 4.39 -9.93 3.52
C SER A 83 2.88 -10.14 3.51
N GLY A 84 2.17 -9.61 2.50
CA GLY A 84 0.76 -9.91 2.29
C GLY A 84 0.52 -11.40 2.02
N CYS A 85 1.38 -12.02 1.20
CA CYS A 85 1.28 -13.44 0.89
C CYS A 85 1.52 -14.32 2.11
N ARG A 86 2.59 -14.04 2.86
CA ARG A 86 2.89 -14.77 4.10
C ARG A 86 1.73 -14.70 5.08
N THR A 87 1.19 -13.51 5.33
CA THR A 87 0.09 -13.35 6.28
C THR A 87 -1.22 -13.96 5.77
N ALA A 88 -1.51 -13.89 4.47
CA ALA A 88 -2.66 -14.60 3.88
C ALA A 88 -2.54 -16.13 4.04
N GLY A 89 -1.34 -16.68 3.88
CA GLY A 89 -1.06 -18.11 4.16
C GLY A 89 -1.26 -18.47 5.63
N GLN A 90 -0.81 -17.61 6.55
CA GLN A 90 -0.97 -17.81 8.00
C GLN A 90 -2.43 -17.77 8.46
N THR A 91 -3.29 -16.99 7.81
CA THR A 91 -4.71 -16.86 8.18
C THR A 91 -5.63 -17.79 7.41
N ALA A 92 -5.16 -18.40 6.32
CA ALA A 92 -5.93 -19.37 5.55
C ALA A 92 -6.27 -20.62 6.39
N GLN A 93 -7.49 -21.14 6.22
CA GLN A 93 -7.96 -22.32 6.97
C GLN A 93 -7.79 -23.60 6.16
N VAL A 94 -7.94 -23.50 4.84
CA VAL A 94 -7.86 -24.63 3.90
C VAL A 94 -6.41 -24.82 3.49
N GLN A 95 -5.89 -26.06 3.56
CA GLN A 95 -4.48 -26.34 3.25
C GLN A 95 -4.09 -25.93 1.83
N GLU A 96 -4.96 -26.18 0.86
CA GLU A 96 -4.75 -25.76 -0.53
C GLU A 96 -4.56 -24.25 -0.67
N GLU A 97 -5.35 -23.44 0.06
CA GLU A 97 -5.19 -21.99 0.08
C GLU A 97 -3.89 -21.57 0.78
N LYS A 98 -3.54 -22.21 1.91
CA LYS A 98 -2.27 -21.96 2.60
C LYS A 98 -1.09 -22.18 1.67
N ASP A 99 -1.04 -23.34 1.02
CA ASP A 99 0.03 -23.70 0.11
C ASP A 99 0.09 -22.72 -1.06
N ALA A 100 -1.06 -22.33 -1.62
CA ALA A 100 -1.11 -21.34 -2.71
C ALA A 100 -0.50 -20.00 -2.29
N TRP A 101 -0.86 -19.47 -1.12
CA TRP A 101 -0.35 -18.19 -0.63
C TRP A 101 1.14 -18.24 -0.31
N PHE A 102 1.61 -19.29 0.36
CA PHE A 102 3.02 -19.45 0.68
C PHE A 102 3.88 -19.69 -0.58
N ASN A 103 3.38 -20.45 -1.55
CA ASN A 103 4.05 -20.59 -2.84
C ASN A 103 4.22 -19.24 -3.55
N LYS A 104 3.18 -18.40 -3.54
CA LYS A 104 3.24 -17.04 -4.12
C LYS A 104 4.20 -16.13 -3.35
N GLY A 105 4.21 -16.19 -2.02
CA GLY A 105 5.19 -15.49 -1.19
C GLY A 105 6.62 -15.92 -1.48
N CYS A 106 6.84 -17.22 -1.66
CA CYS A 106 8.14 -17.77 -2.02
C CYS A 106 8.61 -17.31 -3.41
N ASP A 107 7.70 -17.23 -4.39
CA ASP A 107 8.01 -16.69 -5.73
C ASP A 107 8.46 -15.22 -5.65
N LEU A 108 7.94 -14.47 -4.67
CA LEU A 108 8.35 -13.11 -4.30
C LEU A 108 9.59 -13.04 -3.40
N LYS A 109 10.32 -14.16 -3.25
CA LYS A 109 11.56 -14.27 -2.46
C LYS A 109 11.39 -14.07 -0.95
N ASP A 110 10.18 -14.28 -0.44
CA ASP A 110 9.97 -14.34 1.01
C ASP A 110 10.46 -15.67 1.56
N LEU A 111 11.57 -15.63 2.29
CA LEU A 111 12.21 -16.83 2.84
C LEU A 111 11.28 -17.60 3.79
N ASP A 112 10.56 -16.88 4.65
CA ASP A 112 9.61 -17.48 5.60
C ASP A 112 8.50 -18.24 4.85
N SER A 113 7.96 -17.64 3.79
CA SER A 113 6.98 -18.33 2.95
C SER A 113 7.57 -19.56 2.25
N CYS A 114 8.83 -19.52 1.78
CA CYS A 114 9.47 -20.69 1.19
C CYS A 114 9.65 -21.85 2.20
N LEU A 115 9.92 -21.53 3.47
CA LEU A 115 10.05 -22.53 4.54
C LEU A 115 8.73 -23.26 4.80
N GLU A 116 7.60 -22.56 4.76
CA GLU A 116 6.27 -23.15 5.00
C GLU A 116 5.84 -24.15 3.92
N VAL A 117 6.48 -24.13 2.75
CA VAL A 117 6.20 -25.06 1.63
C VAL A 117 7.43 -25.83 1.16
N ASP A 118 8.48 -25.90 1.99
CA ASP A 118 9.73 -26.63 1.71
C ASP A 118 10.39 -26.30 0.35
N ARG A 119 10.27 -25.05 -0.13
CA ARG A 119 10.82 -24.56 -1.41
C ARG A 119 12.06 -23.68 -1.23
N LEU A 120 13.03 -24.12 -0.43
CA LEU A 120 14.28 -23.38 -0.27
C LEU A 120 15.12 -23.40 -1.56
N PRO A 121 15.72 -22.25 -1.96
CA PRO A 121 16.68 -22.24 -3.05
C PRO A 121 17.94 -23.04 -2.64
N ASN A 122 18.39 -23.92 -3.53
CA ASN A 122 19.66 -24.64 -3.41
C ASN A 122 20.86 -23.69 -3.50
#